data_AF-A0A2T0RQZ3-F1
#
_entry.id   AF-A0A2T0RQZ3-F1
#
_cell.length_a   1.000
_cell.length_b   1.000
_cell.length_c   1.000
_cell.angle_alpha   90.00
_cell.angle_beta   90.00
_cell.angle_gamma   90.00
#
_symmetry.space_group_name_H-M   'P 1'
#
loop_
_entity.id
_entity.type
_entity.pdbx_description
1 polymer ?
#
loop_
_entity_poly.entity_id
_entity_poly.type
_entity_poly.pdbx_seq_one_letter_code
_entity_poly.pdbx_strand_id
1 'polypeptide(L)'
;MRRRQDNRPIRSQRDWRRMAKEHEKARRRNNRPSQSWLTRMNRRYPMAILIIPVAAFLLWMAAFGSDRYPELFPGFLRETGNSASSPTPRVLRGGDALNNRTATAPQTSGGRNLSGRVSHVRDGDTIEVTGTPIRIAALDCAEKGTAQGNAATRRMKQLVSGKRLDCALTGRRSYDRWIGSCRLDDGRDIAAIMISEGACRRWR
;
A
#
# COMPACT_ATOMS: atom_id res chain seq x y z
N MET A 1 -14.38 4.80 64.21
CA MET A 1 -13.82 5.15 62.88
C MET A 1 -14.96 5.51 61.94
N ARG A 2 -15.27 6.81 61.76
CA ARG A 2 -16.36 7.28 60.88
C ARG A 2 -15.83 7.47 59.45
N ARG A 3 -16.38 6.74 58.48
CA ARG A 3 -16.12 6.95 57.05
C ARG A 3 -16.63 8.35 56.66
N ARG A 4 -15.75 9.21 56.16
CA ARG A 4 -16.13 10.45 55.48
C ARG A 4 -16.97 10.09 54.25
N GLN A 5 -18.24 10.48 54.24
CA GLN A 5 -19.05 10.47 53.04
C GLN A 5 -18.63 11.68 52.21
N ASP A 6 -17.96 11.43 51.09
CA ASP A 6 -17.64 12.45 50.09
C ASP A 6 -18.94 12.92 49.43
N ASN A 7 -19.48 14.01 49.94
CA ASN A 7 -20.65 14.69 49.39
C ASN A 7 -20.22 15.46 48.13
N ARG A 8 -20.15 14.77 46.97
CA ARG A 8 -19.92 15.44 45.69
C ARG A 8 -21.24 16.04 45.19
N PRO A 9 -21.33 17.36 44.93
CA PRO A 9 -22.57 17.98 44.47
C PRO A 9 -22.98 17.41 43.10
N ILE A 10 -24.28 17.10 42.96
CA ILE A 10 -24.90 16.71 41.70
C ILE A 10 -24.73 17.88 40.73
N ARG A 11 -23.86 17.72 39.72
CA ARG A 11 -23.60 18.74 38.69
C ARG A 11 -24.92 19.11 38.02
N SER A 12 -25.26 20.38 38.10
CA SER A 12 -26.50 20.90 37.53
C SER A 12 -26.49 20.72 36.01
N GLN A 13 -27.67 20.65 35.39
CA GLN A 13 -27.80 20.51 33.93
C GLN A 13 -27.07 21.63 33.15
N ARG A 14 -26.88 22.80 33.76
CA ARG A 14 -26.11 23.93 33.22
C ARG A 14 -24.60 23.65 33.19
N ASP A 15 -24.08 22.92 34.17
CA ASP A 15 -22.67 22.55 34.25
C ASP A 15 -22.28 21.57 33.14
N TRP A 16 -23.18 20.61 32.83
CA TRP A 16 -22.98 19.68 31.71
C TRP A 16 -22.89 20.37 30.36
N ARG A 17 -23.76 21.38 30.12
CA ARG A 17 -23.71 22.18 28.89
C ARG A 17 -22.42 22.99 28.78
N ARG A 18 -21.91 23.51 29.91
CA ARG A 18 -20.64 24.24 29.96
C ARG A 18 -19.46 23.34 29.63
N MET A 19 -19.40 22.16 30.24
CA MET A 19 -18.35 21.17 29.97
C MET A 19 -18.39 20.63 28.54
N ALA A 20 -19.57 20.37 27.99
CA ALA A 20 -19.71 19.94 26.60
C ALA A 20 -19.16 21.00 25.63
N LYS A 21 -19.47 22.28 25.86
CA LYS A 21 -18.92 23.39 25.08
C LYS A 21 -17.40 23.52 25.22
N GLU A 22 -16.86 23.29 26.42
CA GLU A 22 -15.40 23.31 26.64
C GLU A 22 -14.69 22.15 25.94
N HIS A 23 -15.25 20.94 25.99
CA HIS A 23 -14.72 19.79 25.25
C HIS A 23 -14.78 20.01 23.73
N GLU A 24 -15.87 20.57 23.20
CA GLU A 24 -16.00 20.94 21.79
C GLU A 24 -14.92 21.97 21.38
N LYS A 25 -14.72 23.00 22.21
CA LYS A 25 -13.71 24.04 21.98
C LYS A 25 -12.28 23.51 22.06
N ALA A 26 -12.01 22.57 22.97
CA ALA A 26 -10.73 21.87 23.08
C ALA A 26 -10.46 20.99 21.85
N ARG A 27 -11.46 20.23 21.37
CA ARG A 27 -11.35 19.48 20.10
C ARG A 27 -11.06 20.39 18.92
N ARG A 28 -11.75 21.55 18.83
CA ARG A 28 -11.50 22.53 17.76
C ARG A 28 -10.10 23.14 17.83
N ARG A 29 -9.55 23.39 19.02
CA ARG A 29 -8.15 23.85 19.17
C ARG A 29 -7.15 22.77 18.76
N ASN A 30 -7.35 21.52 19.18
CA ASN A 30 -6.43 20.42 18.88
C ASN A 30 -6.49 19.97 17.41
N ASN A 31 -7.62 20.22 16.74
CA ASN A 31 -7.82 19.93 15.33
C ASN A 31 -7.61 21.17 14.43
N ARG A 32 -7.02 22.27 14.95
CA ARG A 32 -6.56 23.36 14.09
C ARG A 32 -5.24 22.92 13.45
N PRO A 33 -5.19 22.68 12.13
CA PRO A 33 -3.92 22.46 11.46
C PRO A 33 -3.04 23.68 11.70
N SER A 34 -1.81 23.46 12.13
CA SER A 34 -0.74 24.45 12.22
C SER A 34 -0.45 25.03 10.83
N GLN A 35 -1.29 25.96 10.39
CA GLN A 35 -1.17 26.70 9.13
C GLN A 35 -0.20 27.89 9.33
N SER A 36 1.01 27.65 9.85
CA SER A 36 2.04 28.68 9.99
C SER A 36 3.22 28.52 9.03
N TRP A 37 3.21 27.52 8.14
CA TRP A 37 4.30 27.30 7.19
C TRP A 37 3.92 27.53 5.72
N LEU A 38 2.63 27.50 5.37
CA LEU A 38 2.20 27.55 3.96
C LEU A 38 2.09 28.96 3.34
N THR A 39 2.32 30.04 4.09
CA THR A 39 2.23 31.41 3.55
C THR A 39 3.58 32.12 3.33
N ARG A 40 4.72 31.44 3.46
CA ARG A 40 6.04 32.09 3.29
C ARG A 40 6.93 31.52 2.18
N MET A 41 6.52 30.47 1.46
CA MET A 41 7.42 29.77 0.54
C MET A 41 6.88 29.63 -0.89
N ASN A 42 6.16 30.63 -1.40
CA ASN A 42 5.77 30.61 -2.81
C ASN A 42 5.76 32.01 -3.45
N ARG A 43 6.96 32.58 -3.59
CA ARG A 43 7.16 33.78 -4.40
C ARG A 43 8.54 33.77 -5.05
N ARG A 44 8.77 32.87 -6.04
CA ARG A 44 9.46 33.28 -7.29
C ARG A 44 9.69 32.25 -8.41
N TYR A 45 9.51 30.94 -8.27
CA TYR A 45 9.93 30.03 -9.37
C TYR A 45 9.05 28.78 -9.62
N PRO A 46 7.81 28.92 -10.14
CA PRO A 46 7.02 27.76 -10.54
C PRO A 46 7.32 27.24 -11.97
N MET A 47 7.94 28.03 -12.86
CA MET A 47 8.08 27.65 -14.29
C MET A 47 9.44 27.04 -14.67
N ALA A 48 10.52 27.29 -13.92
CA ALA A 48 11.87 26.83 -14.29
C ALA A 48 12.12 25.32 -14.05
N ILE A 49 11.33 24.68 -13.18
CA ILE A 49 11.54 23.29 -12.75
C ILE A 49 11.13 22.26 -13.83
N LEU A 50 10.27 22.64 -14.79
CA LEU A 50 9.79 21.72 -15.83
C LEU A 50 10.63 21.74 -17.12
N ILE A 51 11.40 22.79 -17.36
CA ILE A 51 12.13 22.98 -18.64
C ILE A 51 13.48 22.25 -18.62
N ILE A 52 14.16 22.24 -17.47
CA ILE A 52 15.49 21.64 -17.29
C ILE A 52 15.52 20.13 -17.61
N PRO A 53 14.59 19.27 -17.11
CA PRO A 53 14.65 17.84 -17.42
C PRO A 53 14.32 17.53 -18.89
N VAL A 54 13.46 18.31 -19.54
CA VAL A 54 13.08 18.10 -20.95
C VAL A 54 14.21 18.49 -21.89
N ALA A 55 14.84 19.64 -21.64
CA ALA A 55 16.00 20.08 -22.42
C ALA A 55 17.19 19.11 -22.23
N ALA A 56 17.45 18.64 -21.00
CA ALA A 56 18.48 17.65 -20.74
C ALA A 56 18.21 16.30 -21.44
N PHE A 57 16.95 15.86 -21.49
CA PHE A 57 16.55 14.63 -22.19
C PHE A 57 16.71 14.74 -23.70
N LEU A 58 16.30 15.86 -24.30
CA LEU A 58 16.48 16.10 -25.75
C LEU A 58 17.97 16.24 -26.12
N LEU A 59 18.76 16.89 -25.28
CA LEU A 59 20.20 17.06 -25.51
C LEU A 59 20.96 15.73 -25.29
N TRP A 60 20.51 14.88 -24.37
CA TRP A 60 20.99 13.51 -24.24
C TRP A 60 20.62 12.64 -25.44
N MET A 61 19.38 12.71 -25.95
CA MET A 61 18.98 12.00 -27.17
C MET A 61 19.77 12.45 -28.41
N ALA A 62 20.11 13.74 -28.50
CA ALA A 62 20.91 14.26 -29.60
C ALA A 62 22.41 13.91 -29.48
N ALA A 63 22.96 13.88 -28.25
CA ALA A 63 24.37 13.58 -28.01
C ALA A 63 24.69 12.08 -27.95
N PHE A 64 23.74 11.25 -27.53
CA PHE A 64 23.86 9.78 -27.42
C PHE A 64 22.97 9.08 -28.44
N GLY A 65 23.21 9.43 -29.70
CA GLY A 65 22.54 8.89 -30.87
C GLY A 65 22.28 7.38 -30.84
N SER A 66 21.24 7.05 -31.61
CA SER A 66 20.53 5.80 -31.90
C SER A 66 21.34 4.54 -32.25
N ASP A 67 22.52 4.27 -31.68
CA ASP A 67 23.30 3.06 -31.99
C ASP A 67 23.00 1.87 -31.05
N ARG A 68 21.83 1.83 -30.40
CA ARG A 68 21.47 0.72 -29.50
C ARG A 68 19.98 0.39 -29.38
N TYR A 69 19.28 0.28 -30.50
CA TYR A 69 18.00 -0.45 -30.56
C TYR A 69 18.16 -1.69 -31.43
N PRO A 70 18.60 -2.84 -30.87
CA PRO A 70 18.52 -4.09 -31.60
C PRO A 70 17.04 -4.47 -31.79
N GLU A 71 16.58 -4.39 -33.04
CA GLU A 71 15.66 -5.32 -33.73
C GLU A 71 14.77 -6.18 -32.81
N LEU A 72 13.63 -5.63 -32.39
CA LEU A 72 12.66 -6.32 -31.54
C LEU A 72 11.59 -7.07 -32.36
N PHE A 73 11.94 -7.59 -33.55
CA PHE A 73 11.12 -8.56 -34.29
C PHE A 73 11.95 -9.46 -35.24
N PRO A 74 12.58 -10.54 -34.76
CA PRO A 74 12.88 -11.69 -35.60
C PRO A 74 12.06 -12.90 -35.12
N GLY A 75 11.07 -13.34 -35.89
CA GLY A 75 10.52 -14.68 -35.64
C GLY A 75 9.14 -15.05 -36.19
N PHE A 76 8.42 -14.21 -36.93
CA PHE A 76 7.04 -14.55 -37.32
C PHE A 76 6.88 -15.35 -38.63
N LEU A 77 7.91 -15.57 -39.44
CA LEU A 77 7.80 -16.51 -40.57
C LEU A 77 9.09 -17.32 -40.73
N ARG A 78 9.06 -18.57 -40.23
CA ARG A 78 9.98 -19.61 -40.69
C ARG A 78 9.19 -20.86 -41.06
N GLU A 79 8.65 -20.82 -42.27
CA GLU A 79 8.60 -22.01 -43.12
C GLU A 79 10.02 -22.34 -43.55
N THR A 80 10.50 -23.51 -43.15
CA THR A 80 11.40 -24.36 -43.95
C THR A 80 11.43 -25.72 -43.27
N GLY A 81 11.13 -26.74 -44.05
CA GLY A 81 10.93 -28.10 -43.58
C GLY A 81 12.19 -28.82 -43.15
N ASN A 82 11.94 -30.09 -42.80
CA ASN A 82 12.87 -31.16 -42.45
C ASN A 82 13.54 -31.07 -41.08
N SER A 83 13.02 -31.85 -40.13
CA SER A 83 13.67 -33.13 -39.78
C SER A 83 12.92 -33.88 -38.68
N ALA A 84 12.58 -35.13 -39.00
CA ALA A 84 12.69 -36.32 -38.14
C ALA A 84 12.27 -36.20 -36.66
N SER A 85 11.12 -36.79 -36.33
CA SER A 85 11.04 -38.03 -35.53
C SER A 85 9.63 -38.23 -34.96
N SER A 86 8.98 -39.31 -35.38
CA SER A 86 7.81 -39.84 -34.71
C SER A 86 8.19 -40.38 -33.33
N PRO A 87 7.33 -40.19 -32.32
CA PRO A 87 6.99 -41.25 -31.40
C PRO A 87 5.53 -41.62 -31.63
N THR A 88 5.29 -42.84 -32.10
CA THR A 88 3.97 -43.46 -32.08
C THR A 88 3.41 -43.43 -30.65
N PRO A 89 2.13 -43.12 -30.42
CA PRO A 89 1.53 -43.30 -29.11
C PRO A 89 1.55 -44.79 -28.75
N ARG A 90 2.42 -45.17 -27.81
CA ARG A 90 2.44 -46.51 -27.25
C ARG A 90 1.19 -46.69 -26.40
N VAL A 91 0.41 -47.69 -26.79
CA VAL A 91 -0.81 -48.21 -26.17
C VAL A 91 -0.75 -48.15 -24.63
N LEU A 92 -1.83 -47.63 -24.05
CA LEU A 92 -2.15 -47.68 -22.63
C LEU A 92 -2.05 -49.11 -22.10
N ARG A 93 -1.00 -49.40 -21.32
CA ARG A 93 -0.92 -50.58 -20.45
C ARG A 93 -1.13 -50.10 -19.02
N GLY A 94 -2.34 -50.30 -18.50
CA GLY A 94 -2.66 -50.02 -17.10
C GLY A 94 -1.82 -50.89 -16.18
N GLY A 95 -1.21 -50.29 -15.15
CA GLY A 95 -0.41 -51.04 -14.18
C GLY A 95 0.21 -50.24 -13.03
N ASP A 96 0.56 -48.96 -13.21
CA ASP A 96 1.48 -48.29 -12.26
C ASP A 96 0.92 -47.04 -11.56
N ALA A 97 -0.39 -47.01 -11.28
CA ALA A 97 -1.07 -45.83 -10.71
C ALA A 97 -0.73 -45.50 -9.23
N LEU A 98 0.16 -46.26 -8.56
CA LEU A 98 0.42 -46.08 -7.12
C LEU A 98 1.86 -45.79 -6.71
N ASN A 99 2.86 -45.90 -7.60
CA ASN A 99 4.27 -45.78 -7.20
C ASN A 99 4.90 -44.40 -7.40
N ASN A 100 4.13 -43.38 -7.78
CA ASN A 100 4.66 -42.02 -7.94
C ASN A 100 3.96 -40.98 -7.06
N ARG A 101 3.71 -41.33 -5.79
CA ARG A 101 3.53 -40.34 -4.74
C ARG A 101 4.89 -39.98 -4.13
N THR A 102 5.77 -39.37 -4.92
CA THR A 102 6.52 -38.25 -4.37
C THR A 102 5.47 -37.31 -3.82
N ALA A 103 5.31 -37.33 -2.50
CA ALA A 103 4.45 -36.43 -1.76
C ALA A 103 4.98 -35.01 -1.99
N THR A 104 4.61 -34.40 -3.11
CA THR A 104 4.46 -32.96 -3.20
C THR A 104 3.42 -32.63 -2.14
N ALA A 105 3.91 -32.27 -0.96
CA ALA A 105 3.11 -31.69 0.10
C ALA A 105 2.14 -30.68 -0.53
N PRO A 106 0.89 -30.58 -0.04
CA PRO A 106 -0.07 -29.66 -0.62
C PRO A 106 0.57 -28.28 -0.63
N GLN A 107 0.88 -27.75 -1.82
CA GLN A 107 1.10 -26.32 -1.95
C GLN A 107 -0.24 -25.71 -1.58
N THR A 108 -0.30 -25.19 -0.36
CA THR A 108 -1.47 -24.51 0.17
C THR A 108 -1.79 -23.37 -0.78
N SER A 109 -2.67 -23.60 -1.74
CA SER A 109 -3.31 -22.56 -2.51
C SER A 109 -3.99 -21.64 -1.51
N GLY A 110 -3.56 -20.39 -1.43
CA GLY A 110 -4.33 -19.38 -0.74
C GLY A 110 -3.63 -18.08 -0.41
N GLY A 111 -2.30 -17.99 -0.51
CA GLY A 111 -1.65 -16.71 -0.29
C GLY A 111 -0.28 -16.56 -0.94
N ARG A 112 -0.13 -15.47 -1.70
CA ARG A 112 1.14 -15.07 -2.31
C ARG A 112 1.84 -14.12 -1.35
N ASN A 113 3.07 -14.42 -0.97
CA ASN A 113 3.90 -13.47 -0.25
C ASN A 113 4.61 -12.56 -1.27
N LEU A 114 4.55 -11.25 -1.03
CA LEU A 114 5.22 -10.24 -1.82
C LEU A 114 6.11 -9.41 -0.91
N SER A 115 7.42 -9.42 -1.19
CA SER A 115 8.41 -8.63 -0.46
C SER A 115 9.03 -7.60 -1.40
N GLY A 116 9.07 -6.33 -0.98
CA GLY A 116 9.56 -5.27 -1.87
C GLY A 116 9.60 -3.90 -1.23
N ARG A 117 10.13 -2.93 -1.98
CA ARG A 117 10.05 -1.51 -1.60
C ARG A 117 8.68 -0.96 -1.99
N VAL A 118 8.17 -0.04 -1.17
CA VAL A 118 6.96 0.71 -1.52
C VAL A 118 7.29 1.65 -2.67
N SER A 119 6.60 1.48 -3.80
CA SER A 119 6.71 2.38 -4.96
C SER A 119 5.85 3.62 -4.78
N HIS A 120 4.66 3.47 -4.21
CA HIS A 120 3.70 4.55 -4.08
C HIS A 120 2.69 4.26 -2.96
N VAL A 121 2.16 5.30 -2.33
CA VAL A 121 1.07 5.19 -1.34
C VAL A 121 -0.13 5.92 -1.92
N ARG A 122 -1.18 5.16 -2.26
CA ARG A 122 -2.41 5.70 -2.83
C ARG A 122 -3.23 6.40 -1.75
N ASP A 123 -3.51 5.69 -0.66
CA ASP A 123 -4.41 6.08 0.44
C ASP A 123 -3.98 5.45 1.78
N GLY A 124 -4.68 5.78 2.87
CA GLY A 124 -4.36 5.28 4.22
C GLY A 124 -4.48 3.77 4.40
N ASP A 125 -5.21 3.07 3.54
CA ASP A 125 -5.39 1.61 3.54
C ASP A 125 -4.78 0.91 2.31
N THR A 126 -4.27 1.67 1.35
CA THR A 126 -3.86 1.16 0.03
C THR A 126 -2.45 1.65 -0.33
N ILE A 127 -1.55 0.68 -0.48
CA ILE A 127 -0.13 0.90 -0.80
C ILE A 127 0.25 0.13 -2.06
N GLU A 128 1.28 0.56 -2.77
CA GLU A 128 1.84 -0.17 -3.91
C GLU A 128 3.24 -0.67 -3.56
N VAL A 129 3.44 -1.98 -3.71
CA VAL A 129 4.73 -2.64 -3.49
C VAL A 129 5.17 -3.22 -4.82
N THR A 130 6.31 -2.77 -5.34
CA THR A 130 6.83 -3.22 -6.64
C THR A 130 5.78 -3.12 -7.76
N GLY A 131 5.04 -2.01 -7.82
CA GLY A 131 3.96 -1.79 -8.81
C GLY A 131 2.69 -2.61 -8.58
N THR A 132 2.61 -3.41 -7.51
CA THR A 132 1.41 -4.16 -7.15
C THR A 132 0.61 -3.40 -6.10
N PRO A 133 -0.62 -2.92 -6.42
CA PRO A 133 -1.47 -2.24 -5.44
C PRO A 133 -2.09 -3.25 -4.47
N ILE A 134 -1.94 -2.99 -3.18
CA ILE A 134 -2.38 -3.84 -2.07
C ILE A 134 -3.25 -2.99 -1.13
N ARG A 135 -4.47 -3.46 -0.89
CA ARG A 135 -5.36 -2.97 0.16
C ARG A 135 -5.14 -3.80 1.43
N ILE A 136 -4.86 -3.12 2.52
CA ILE A 136 -4.63 -3.72 3.83
C ILE A 136 -5.99 -4.13 4.42
N ALA A 137 -6.25 -5.43 4.51
CA ALA A 137 -7.55 -5.98 4.87
C ALA A 137 -8.06 -5.55 6.26
N ALA A 138 -7.14 -5.30 7.20
CA ALA A 138 -7.46 -4.95 8.57
C ALA A 138 -7.80 -3.46 8.78
N LEU A 139 -7.62 -2.61 7.76
CA LEU A 139 -7.76 -1.16 7.88
C LEU A 139 -9.07 -0.65 7.27
N ASP A 140 -9.75 0.20 8.03
CA ASP A 140 -10.84 1.06 7.59
C ASP A 140 -10.46 2.52 7.88
N CYS A 141 -10.00 3.23 6.85
CA CYS A 141 -9.56 4.62 6.97
C CYS A 141 -10.67 5.56 6.50
N ALA A 142 -10.70 6.77 7.07
CA ALA A 142 -11.65 7.79 6.64
C ALA A 142 -11.49 8.14 5.15
N GLU A 143 -12.60 8.53 4.50
CA GLU A 143 -12.66 8.79 3.07
C GLU A 143 -11.59 9.79 2.59
N LYS A 144 -11.03 9.54 1.41
CA LYS A 144 -10.03 10.42 0.81
C LYS A 144 -10.61 11.81 0.60
N GLY A 145 -9.80 12.85 0.84
CA GLY A 145 -10.27 14.23 0.76
C GLY A 145 -10.85 14.77 2.06
N THR A 146 -11.23 13.91 3.02
CA THR A 146 -11.50 14.36 4.39
C THR A 146 -10.20 14.71 5.12
N ALA A 147 -10.27 15.58 6.13
CA ALA A 147 -9.09 15.94 6.93
C ALA A 147 -8.43 14.70 7.59
N GLN A 148 -9.26 13.75 8.04
CA GLN A 148 -8.82 12.51 8.68
C GLN A 148 -8.20 11.54 7.65
N GLY A 149 -8.85 11.33 6.50
CA GLY A 149 -8.30 10.48 5.43
C GLY A 149 -6.97 11.01 4.91
N ASN A 150 -6.85 12.32 4.71
CA ASN A 150 -5.60 12.96 4.29
C ASN A 150 -4.49 12.83 5.35
N ALA A 151 -4.84 12.86 6.64
CA ALA A 151 -3.90 12.62 7.73
C ALA A 151 -3.43 11.16 7.75
N ALA A 152 -4.33 10.20 7.57
CA ALA A 152 -4.01 8.79 7.46
C ALA A 152 -3.05 8.51 6.29
N THR A 153 -3.32 9.08 5.11
CA THR A 153 -2.43 8.94 3.95
C THR A 153 -1.04 9.53 4.20
N ARG A 154 -0.94 10.70 4.84
CA ARG A 154 0.37 11.27 5.21
C ARG A 154 1.11 10.39 6.20
N ARG A 155 0.40 9.83 7.20
CA ARG A 155 1.03 8.96 8.18
C ARG A 155 1.51 7.66 7.55
N MET A 156 0.71 7.04 6.69
CA MET A 156 1.10 5.86 5.92
C MET A 156 2.36 6.15 5.09
N LYS A 157 2.41 7.27 4.38
CA LYS A 157 3.61 7.70 3.63
C LYS A 157 4.84 7.80 4.52
N GLN A 158 4.74 8.45 5.67
CA GLN A 158 5.85 8.56 6.62
C GLN A 158 6.30 7.21 7.17
N LEU A 159 5.35 6.29 7.41
CA LEU A 159 5.64 4.99 7.97
C LEU A 159 6.41 4.10 6.99
N VAL A 160 6.05 4.13 5.72
CA VAL A 160 6.59 3.20 4.70
C VAL A 160 7.68 3.80 3.80
N SER A 161 7.89 5.12 3.84
CA SER A 161 8.89 5.79 3.00
C SER A 161 10.29 5.21 3.20
N GLY A 162 10.92 4.77 2.10
CA GLY A 162 12.26 4.20 2.10
C GLY A 162 12.38 2.79 2.71
N LYS A 163 11.29 2.23 3.23
CA LYS A 163 11.29 0.89 3.87
C LYS A 163 10.93 -0.23 2.89
N ARG A 164 11.32 -1.44 3.27
CA ARG A 164 10.87 -2.68 2.63
C ARG A 164 9.70 -3.24 3.42
N LEU A 165 8.73 -3.78 2.71
CA LEU A 165 7.56 -4.43 3.29
C LEU A 165 7.51 -5.89 2.89
N ASP A 166 7.03 -6.71 3.81
CA ASP A 166 6.67 -8.11 3.60
C ASP A 166 5.14 -8.22 3.69
N CYS A 167 4.52 -8.46 2.54
CA CYS A 167 3.07 -8.53 2.40
C CYS A 167 2.61 -9.97 2.17
N ALA A 168 1.73 -10.47 3.03
CA ALA A 168 1.00 -11.72 2.82
C ALA A 168 -0.34 -11.41 2.13
N LEU A 169 -0.46 -11.78 0.85
CA LEU A 169 -1.69 -11.60 0.08
C LEU A 169 -2.60 -12.80 0.29
N THR A 170 -3.92 -12.56 0.36
CA THR A 170 -4.94 -13.62 0.53
C THR A 170 -5.36 -14.30 -0.78
N GLY A 171 -4.73 -13.94 -1.91
CA GLY A 171 -5.15 -14.35 -3.24
C GLY A 171 -6.44 -13.68 -3.75
N ARG A 172 -7.16 -12.94 -2.90
CA ARG A 172 -8.36 -12.19 -3.29
C ARG A 172 -7.99 -10.80 -3.82
N ARG A 173 -8.82 -10.27 -4.71
CA ARG A 173 -8.71 -8.91 -5.24
C ARG A 173 -9.98 -8.11 -4.97
N SER A 174 -9.81 -6.82 -4.76
CA SER A 174 -10.86 -5.81 -4.73
C SER A 174 -10.59 -4.85 -5.87
N TYR A 175 -11.34 -5.00 -6.97
CA TYR A 175 -11.06 -4.32 -8.24
C TYR A 175 -9.62 -4.60 -8.71
N ASP A 176 -8.81 -3.56 -8.86
CA ASP A 176 -7.42 -3.61 -9.29
C ASP A 176 -6.45 -3.99 -8.17
N ARG A 177 -6.88 -3.91 -6.90
CA ARG A 177 -6.05 -4.08 -5.69
C ARG A 177 -6.06 -5.51 -5.17
N TRP A 178 -4.91 -6.01 -4.74
CA TRP A 178 -4.82 -7.25 -3.96
C TRP A 178 -5.21 -7.01 -2.51
N ILE A 179 -5.85 -7.99 -1.88
CA ILE A 179 -6.23 -7.92 -0.47
C ILE A 179 -5.21 -8.71 0.36
N GLY A 180 -4.61 -8.07 1.36
CA GLY A 180 -3.60 -8.72 2.20
C GLY A 180 -3.27 -7.97 3.48
N SER A 181 -2.23 -8.44 4.16
CA SER A 181 -1.61 -7.80 5.33
C SER A 181 -0.14 -7.53 5.04
N CYS A 182 0.39 -6.40 5.50
CA CYS A 182 1.78 -6.02 5.26
C CYS A 182 2.50 -5.69 6.57
N ARG A 183 3.75 -6.13 6.66
CA ARG A 183 4.64 -5.90 7.79
C ARG A 183 5.87 -5.13 7.34
N LEU A 184 6.43 -4.35 8.26
CA LEU A 184 7.74 -3.74 8.12
C LEU A 184 8.84 -4.81 8.20
N ASP A 185 10.03 -4.44 7.75
CA ASP A 185 11.26 -5.24 7.85
C ASP A 185 11.61 -5.64 9.30
N ASP A 186 11.23 -4.81 10.28
CA ASP A 186 11.35 -5.10 11.71
C ASP A 186 10.25 -6.02 12.26
N GLY A 187 9.36 -6.53 11.41
CA GLY A 187 8.29 -7.45 11.76
C GLY A 187 7.02 -6.79 12.30
N ARG A 188 6.99 -5.46 12.49
CA ARG A 188 5.80 -4.77 12.98
C ARG A 188 4.70 -4.71 11.92
N ASP A 189 3.46 -4.93 12.34
CA ASP A 189 2.28 -4.85 11.47
C ASP A 189 1.88 -3.40 11.23
N ILE A 190 1.83 -3.01 9.95
CA ILE A 190 1.43 -1.66 9.53
C ILE A 190 0.01 -1.34 9.98
N ALA A 191 -0.90 -2.32 9.90
CA ALA A 191 -2.28 -2.12 10.30
C ALA A 191 -2.38 -1.82 11.80
N ALA A 192 -1.61 -2.56 12.62
CA ALA A 192 -1.59 -2.36 14.06
C ALA A 192 -1.07 -0.96 14.42
N ILE A 193 -0.01 -0.50 13.76
CA ILE A 193 0.54 0.85 13.96
C ILE A 193 -0.51 1.91 13.62
N MET A 194 -1.10 1.84 12.42
CA MET A 194 -2.10 2.80 11.95
C MET A 194 -3.35 2.86 12.84
N ILE A 195 -3.77 1.72 13.40
CA ILE A 195 -4.88 1.65 14.36
C ILE A 195 -4.48 2.24 15.71
N SER A 196 -3.29 1.90 16.22
CA SER A 196 -2.81 2.37 17.52
C SER A 196 -2.63 3.89 17.59
N GLU A 197 -2.26 4.50 16.46
CA GLU A 197 -2.09 5.95 16.34
C GLU A 197 -3.42 6.68 16.04
N GLY A 198 -4.53 5.95 15.91
CA GLY A 198 -5.84 6.51 15.58
C GLY A 198 -5.96 7.05 14.16
N ALA A 199 -5.03 6.70 13.27
CA ALA A 199 -5.05 7.12 11.87
C ALA A 199 -6.16 6.39 11.09
N CYS A 200 -6.39 5.12 11.41
CA CYS A 200 -7.45 4.30 10.83
C CYS A 200 -8.16 3.46 11.90
N ARG A 201 -9.32 2.93 11.57
CA ARG A 201 -10.07 1.98 12.41
C ARG A 201 -9.78 0.56 11.96
N ARG A 202 -10.06 -0.39 12.85
CA ARG A 202 -10.08 -1.81 12.49
C ARG A 202 -11.32 -2.07 11.64
N TRP A 203 -11.12 -2.69 10.47
CA TRP A 203 -12.20 -3.20 9.63
C TRP A 203 -13.07 -4.20 10.43
N ARG A 204 -14.39 -4.07 10.34
CA ARG A 204 -15.38 -4.94 11.01
C ARG A 204 -16.20 -5.73 9.99
#